data_AF-A0A535FLD6-F1
#
_entry.id   AF-A0A535FLD6-F1
#
_cell.length_a   1.000
_cell.length_b   1.000
_cell.length_c   1.000
_cell.angle_alpha   90.00
_cell.angle_beta   90.00
_cell.angle_gamma   90.00
#
_symmetry.space_group_name_H-M   'P 1'
#
loop_
_entity.id
_entity.type
_entity.pdbx_description
1 polymer ?
#
loop_
_entity_poly.entity_id
_entity_poly.type
_entity_poly.pdbx_seq_one_letter_code
_entity_poly.pdbx_strand_id
1 'polypeptide(L)' 'MNVVEQLQILMIEDISELQRLQKRRWWTWPMTRAVKEEHIGRCCYLAEEFLVGTELQALKEKIGLDERQWRKYKSKIAK' A
#
# COMPACT_ATOMS: atom_id res chain seq x y z
N MET A 1 -10.03 3.88 -17.68
CA MET A 1 -9.57 3.47 -16.33
C MET A 1 -8.89 4.69 -15.73
N ASN A 2 -9.41 5.21 -14.62
CA ASN A 2 -8.89 6.40 -13.95
C ASN A 2 -7.60 6.03 -13.17
N VAL A 3 -6.63 6.96 -13.05
CA VAL A 3 -5.43 6.81 -12.21
C VAL A 3 -5.79 6.37 -10.79
N VAL A 4 -6.89 6.90 -10.24
CA VAL A 4 -7.44 6.49 -8.95
C VAL A 4 -7.76 4.99 -8.92
N GLU A 5 -8.44 4.47 -9.94
CA GLU A 5 -8.83 3.06 -10.03
C GLU A 5 -7.62 2.14 -10.20
N GLN A 6 -6.61 2.58 -10.96
CA GLN A 6 -5.37 1.82 -11.15
C GLN A 6 -4.57 1.73 -9.84
N LEU A 7 -4.40 2.84 -9.13
CA LEU A 7 -3.75 2.85 -7.82
C LEU A 7 -4.52 2.00 -6.81
N GLN A 8 -5.85 2.06 -6.83
CA GLN A 8 -6.69 1.20 -5.98
C GLN A 8 -6.43 -0.29 -6.23
N ILE A 9 -6.49 -0.74 -7.49
CA ILE A 9 -6.30 -2.15 -7.84
C ILE A 9 -4.93 -2.64 -7.39
N LEU A 10 -3.87 -1.89 -7.72
CA LEU A 10 -2.49 -2.25 -7.38
C LEU A 10 -2.28 -2.34 -5.86
N MET A 11 -2.83 -1.39 -5.09
CA MET A 11 -2.67 -1.39 -3.64
C MET A 11 -3.49 -2.48 -2.95
N ILE A 12 -4.72 -2.76 -3.42
CA ILE A 12 -5.59 -3.79 -2.81
C ILE A 12 -4.95 -5.18 -2.93
N GLU A 13 -4.38 -5.51 -4.09
CA GLU A 13 -3.71 -6.80 -4.32
C GLU A 13 -2.55 -6.98 -3.35
N ASP A 14 -1.64 -5.99 -3.28
CA ASP A 14 -0.47 -6.07 -2.43
C ASP A 14 -0.77 -6.07 -0.94
N ILE A 15 -1.75 -5.28 -0.50
CA ILE A 15 -2.20 -5.27 0.91
C ILE A 15 -2.80 -6.63 1.27
N SER A 16 -3.63 -7.19 0.40
CA SER A 16 -4.24 -8.51 0.60
C SER A 16 -3.19 -9.61 0.69
N GLU A 17 -2.18 -9.55 -0.17
CA GLU A 17 -1.05 -10.48 -0.12
C GLU A 17 -0.23 -10.32 1.15
N LEU A 18 0.11 -9.09 1.57
CA LEU A 18 0.81 -8.85 2.83
C LEU A 18 0.03 -9.37 4.05
N GLN A 19 -1.29 -9.19 4.07
CA GLN A 19 -2.14 -9.72 5.14
C GLN A 19 -2.14 -11.26 5.14
N ARG A 20 -2.18 -11.91 3.97
CA ARG A 20 -2.06 -13.37 3.85
C ARG A 20 -0.69 -13.85 4.32
N LEU A 21 0.37 -13.14 3.95
CA LEU A 21 1.74 -13.42 4.34
C LEU A 21 1.96 -13.28 5.86
N GLN A 22 1.36 -12.27 6.51
CA GLN A 22 1.40 -12.12 7.97
C GLN A 22 0.69 -13.26 8.71
N LYS A 23 -0.43 -13.77 8.17
CA LYS A 23 -1.15 -14.91 8.76
C LYS A 23 -0.36 -16.21 8.64
N ARG A 24 0.45 -16.37 7.59
CA ARG A 24 1.35 -17.52 7.37
C ARG A 24 2.71 -17.30 8.06
N ARG A 25 2.68 -17.26 9.39
CA ARG A 25 3.80 -16.89 10.28
C ARG A 25 5.12 -17.67 10.13
N TRP A 26 5.18 -18.76 9.35
CA TRP A 26 6.29 -19.73 9.42
C TRP A 26 7.18 -19.84 8.16
N TRP A 27 6.74 -19.33 7.00
CA TRP A 27 7.48 -19.52 5.73
C TRP A 27 7.47 -18.27 4.83
N THR A 28 7.23 -17.10 5.41
CA THR A 28 7.27 -15.85 4.65
C THR A 28 8.73 -15.47 4.38
N TRP A 29 9.19 -15.61 3.13
CA TRP A 29 10.50 -15.13 2.71
C TRP A 29 10.57 -13.63 3.00
N PRO A 30 11.49 -13.16 3.88
CA PRO A 30 11.58 -11.75 4.27
C PRO A 30 11.69 -10.80 3.06
N MET A 31 12.30 -11.30 1.98
CA MET A 31 12.46 -10.59 0.71
C MET A 31 11.12 -10.31 0.01
N THR A 32 10.20 -11.28 -0.07
CA THR A 32 8.88 -11.09 -0.69
C THR A 32 8.05 -10.06 0.05
N ARG A 33 8.11 -10.10 1.39
CA ARG A 33 7.46 -9.10 2.23
C ARG A 33 8.05 -7.71 2.02
N ALA A 34 9.37 -7.59 1.97
CA ALA A 34 10.05 -6.31 1.76
C ALA A 34 9.70 -5.68 0.42
N VAL A 35 9.70 -6.46 -0.67
CA VAL A 35 9.32 -6.00 -2.02
C VAL A 35 7.89 -5.47 -2.04
N LYS A 36 6.96 -6.16 -1.40
CA LYS A 36 5.55 -5.73 -1.30
C LYS A 36 5.40 -4.48 -0.44
N GLU A 37 6.07 -4.42 0.71
CA GLU A 37 6.09 -3.23 1.56
C GLU A 37 6.66 -2.01 0.82
N GLU A 38 7.68 -2.19 -0.03
CA GLU A 38 8.25 -1.14 -0.87
C GLU A 38 7.30 -0.69 -1.99
N HIS A 39 6.67 -1.64 -2.71
CA HIS A 39 5.74 -1.31 -3.78
C HIS A 39 4.53 -0.52 -3.27
N ILE A 40 3.94 -0.93 -2.14
CA ILE A 40 2.89 -0.15 -1.46
C ILE A 40 3.40 1.25 -1.09
N GLY A 41 4.63 1.35 -0.59
CA GLY A 41 5.26 2.63 -0.29
C GLY A 41 5.31 3.56 -1.51
N ARG A 42 5.70 3.05 -2.69
CA ARG A 42 5.70 3.81 -3.95
C ARG A 42 4.29 4.25 -4.34
N CYS A 43 3.30 3.35 -4.24
CA CYS A 43 1.90 3.70 -4.50
C CYS A 43 1.38 4.78 -3.55
N CYS A 44 1.80 4.80 -2.28
CA CYS A 44 1.43 5.87 -1.35
C CYS A 44 1.97 7.24 -1.79
N TYR A 45 3.19 7.33 -2.34
CA TYR A 45 3.70 8.59 -2.87
C TYR A 45 2.95 9.03 -4.12
N LEU A 46 2.75 8.13 -5.08
CA LEU A 46 2.00 8.43 -6.30
C LEU A 46 0.57 8.88 -5.96
N ALA A 47 -0.09 8.24 -5.00
CA ALA A 47 -1.41 8.64 -4.56
C ALA A 47 -1.44 10.07 -3.98
N GLU A 48 -0.42 10.48 -3.24
CA GLU A 48 -0.32 11.87 -2.73
C GLU A 48 0.01 12.88 -3.84
N GLU A 49 0.71 12.46 -4.90
CA GLU A 49 1.04 13.33 -6.04
C GLU A 49 -0.15 13.53 -6.99
N PHE A 50 -0.95 12.49 -7.22
CA PHE A 50 -2.02 12.50 -8.22
C PHE A 50 -3.42 12.74 -7.67
N LEU A 51 -3.65 12.52 -6.37
CA LEU A 51 -4.99 12.62 -5.77
C LEU A 51 -5.09 13.85 -4.88
N VAL A 52 -6.24 14.53 -4.94
CA VAL A 52 -6.56 15.58 -3.97
C VAL A 52 -6.96 14.97 -2.63
N GLY A 53 -6.95 15.77 -1.55
CA GLY A 53 -7.13 15.28 -0.18
C GLY A 53 -8.40 14.42 0.05
N THR A 54 -9.51 14.74 -0.61
CA THR A 54 -10.75 13.94 -0.53
C THR A 54 -10.64 12.60 -1.23
N GLU A 55 -10.03 12.55 -2.41
CA GLU A 55 -9.79 11.32 -3.18
C GLU A 55 -8.78 10.41 -2.48
N LEU A 56 -7.74 11.01 -1.90
CA LEU A 56 -6.74 10.32 -1.10
C LEU A 56 -7.34 9.70 0.16
N GLN A 57 -8.22 10.44 0.84
CA GLN A 57 -8.94 9.92 2.01
C GLN A 57 -9.86 8.76 1.63
N ALA A 58 -10.64 8.90 0.55
CA ALA A 58 -11.50 7.82 0.05
C ALA A 58 -10.70 6.58 -0.38
N LEU A 59 -9.52 6.78 -0.98
CA LEU A 59 -8.59 5.69 -1.29
C LEU A 59 -8.17 4.95 -0.02
N LYS A 60 -7.66 5.67 1.00
CA LYS A 60 -7.19 5.10 2.27
C LYS A 60 -8.26 4.26 2.96
N GLU A 61 -9.49 4.78 3.03
CA GLU A 61 -10.63 4.07 3.60
C GLU A 61 -10.96 2.78 2.84
N LYS A 62 -10.98 2.86 1.49
CA LYS A 62 -11.30 1.72 0.63
C LYS A 62 -10.27 0.59 0.74
N ILE A 63 -8.99 0.93 0.89
CA ILE A 63 -7.91 -0.06 1.06
C ILE A 63 -7.68 -0.47 2.52
N GLY A 64 -8.46 0.10 3.45
CA GLY A 64 -8.40 -0.20 4.88
C GLY A 64 -7.08 0.21 5.54
N LEU A 65 -6.43 1.27 5.05
CA LEU A 65 -5.22 1.82 5.65
C LEU A 65 -5.53 3.07 6.47
N ASP A 66 -5.14 3.05 7.73
CA ASP A 66 -5.11 4.26 8.55
C ASP A 66 -3.85 5.10 8.25
N GLU A 67 -3.82 6.33 8.79
CA GLU A 67 -2.71 7.28 8.58
C GLU A 67 -1.37 6.74 9.13
N ARG A 68 -1.40 5.92 10.18
CA ARG A 68 -0.20 5.33 10.77
C ARG A 68 0.39 4.26 9.85
N GLN A 69 -0.45 3.38 9.30
CA GLN A 69 -0.06 2.35 8.33
C GLN A 69 0.42 3.00 7.03
N TRP A 70 -0.27 4.04 6.58
CA TRP A 70 0.13 4.84 5.41
C TRP A 70 1.57 5.37 5.56
N ARG A 71 1.86 6.08 6.66
CA ARG A 71 3.21 6.57 6.96
C ARG A 71 4.24 5.47 7.08
N LYS A 72 3.85 4.32 7.67
CA LYS A 72 4.72 3.15 7.80
C LYS A 72 5.12 2.56 6.44
N TYR A 73 4.21 2.50 5.46
CA TYR A 73 4.57 2.02 4.12
C TYR A 73 5.39 3.06 3.37
N LYS A 74 5.07 4.36 3.46
CA LYS A 74 5.90 5.43 2.89
C LYS A 74 7.34 5.41 3.40
N SER A 75 7.55 5.09 4.68
CA SER A 75 8.91 5.00 5.23
C SER A 75 9.73 3.83 4.69
N LYS A 76 9.15 2.93 3.89
CA LYS A 76 9.85 1.79 3.28
C LYS A 76 10.63 2.16 2.04
N ILE A 77 10.32 3.30 1.43
CA ILE A 77 11.04 3.82 0.26
C ILE A 77 12.00 4.96 0.60
N ALA A 78 11.87 5.55 1.79
CA ALA A 78 12.79 6.57 2.29
C ALA A 78 14.08 5.89 2.79
N LYS A 79 15.05 5.71 1.91
CA LYS A 79 16.42 5.28 2.21
C LYS A 79 17.42 6.20 1.55
#